data_AF-A0A382VDA8-F1
#
_entry.id   AF-A0A382VDA8-F1
#
_cell.length_a   1.000
_cell.length_b   1.000
_cell.length_c   1.000
_cell.angle_alpha   90.00
_cell.angle_beta   90.00
_cell.angle_gamma   90.00
#
_symmetry.space_group_name_H-M   'P 1'
#
loop_
_entity.id
_entity.type
_entity.pdbx_description
1 polymer ?
#
loop_
_entity_poly.entity_id
_entity_poly.type
_entity_poly.pdbx_seq_one_letter_code
_entity_poly.pdbx_strand_id
1 'polypeptide(L)'
;YLFLKNKWYFDELYDYIFVKPAKKVGYFFWKKIDVSIIDKFGPDGISELIKYFSLKAVKFQSGYIYQYAFVMLIGFSILLTLLLVK
;
A
#
# COMPACT_ATOMS: atom_id res chain seq x y z
N TYR A 1 31.13 48.25 10.95
CA TYR A 1 29.72 48.67 11.14
C TYR A 1 28.64 47.70 10.63
N LEU A 2 28.96 46.62 9.88
CA LEU A 2 27.93 45.68 9.39
C LEU A 2 27.38 44.72 10.46
N PHE A 3 28.21 44.39 11.45
CA PHE A 3 27.96 43.36 12.46
C PHE A 3 26.83 43.70 13.46
N LEU A 4 26.76 44.96 13.90
CA LEU A 4 25.67 45.48 14.74
C LEU A 4 24.38 45.73 13.95
N LYS A 5 24.49 46.02 12.65
CA LYS A 5 23.34 46.28 11.77
C LYS A 5 22.56 45.00 11.44
N ASN A 6 23.25 43.87 11.31
CA ASN A 6 22.65 42.55 11.03
C ASN A 6 22.36 41.74 12.31
N LYS A 7 22.13 42.40 13.46
CA LYS A 7 21.80 41.74 14.74
C LYS A 7 22.67 40.50 15.02
N TRP A 8 23.99 40.65 14.91
CA TRP A 8 24.92 39.58 15.31
C TRP A 8 24.81 38.28 14.50
N TYR A 9 24.10 38.27 13.36
CA TYR A 9 23.90 37.09 12.49
C TYR A 9 23.30 35.87 13.22
N PHE A 10 22.84 36.03 14.46
CA PHE A 10 22.43 34.93 15.33
C PHE A 10 21.13 34.31 14.86
N ASP A 11 20.20 35.14 14.38
CA ASP A 11 18.93 34.71 13.78
C ASP A 11 19.18 33.88 12.50
N GLU A 12 20.14 34.29 11.66
CA GLU A 12 20.45 33.62 10.39
C GLU A 12 21.17 32.28 10.63
N LEU A 13 22.01 32.23 11.65
CA LEU A 13 22.70 31.01 12.09
C LEU A 13 21.69 30.02 12.70
N TYR A 14 20.74 30.50 13.50
CA TYR A 14 19.66 29.69 14.05
C TYR A 14 18.71 29.16 12.97
N ASP A 15 18.33 30.00 12.00
CA ASP A 15 17.50 29.59 10.86
C ASP A 15 18.19 28.52 10.00
N TYR A 16 19.52 28.65 9.82
CA TYR A 16 20.30 27.68 9.05
C TYR A 16 20.51 26.34 9.78
N ILE A 17 20.82 26.38 11.08
CA ILE A 17 21.14 25.17 11.86
C ILE A 17 19.89 24.43 12.34
N PHE A 18 18.80 25.13 12.67
CA PHE A 18 17.62 24.49 13.26
C PHE A 18 16.42 24.50 12.32
N VAL A 19 16.04 25.66 11.78
CA VAL A 19 14.75 25.81 11.06
C VAL A 19 14.78 25.10 9.71
N LYS A 20 15.81 25.32 8.89
CA LYS A 20 15.94 24.68 7.56
C LYS A 20 16.03 23.16 7.63
N PRO A 21 16.88 22.54 8.47
CA PRO A 21 16.94 21.08 8.57
C PRO A 21 15.66 20.51 9.19
N ALA A 22 15.06 21.13 10.20
CA ALA A 22 13.78 20.67 10.76
C ALA A 22 12.66 20.66 9.70
N LYS A 23 12.55 21.72 8.88
CA LYS A 23 11.61 21.75 7.74
C LYS A 23 11.88 20.67 6.72
N LYS A 24 13.16 20.43 6.36
CA LYS A 24 13.53 19.36 5.42
C LYS A 24 13.20 17.97 5.96
N VAL A 25 13.45 17.73 7.24
CA VAL A 25 13.14 16.45 7.91
C VAL A 25 11.62 16.26 7.97
N GLY A 26 10.85 17.28 8.34
CA GLY A 26 9.39 17.23 8.32
C GLY A 26 8.83 16.96 6.91
N TYR A 27 9.37 17.63 5.89
CA TYR A 27 8.98 17.39 4.50
C TYR A 27 9.33 15.96 4.03
N PHE A 28 10.49 15.44 4.44
CA PHE A 28 10.89 14.09 4.14
C PHE A 28 9.94 13.07 4.78
N PHE A 29 9.60 13.24 6.06
CA PHE A 29 8.64 12.36 6.72
C PHE A 29 7.28 12.39 6.04
N TRP A 30 6.75 13.58 5.73
CA TRP A 30 5.47 13.70 5.02
C TRP A 30 5.50 13.04 3.64
N LYS A 31 6.50 13.31 2.79
CA LYS A 31 6.51 12.76 1.44
C LYS A 31 6.88 11.27 1.39
N LYS A 32 7.81 10.80 2.22
CA LYS A 32 8.24 9.40 2.16
C LYS A 32 7.35 8.48 2.97
N ILE A 33 6.90 8.91 4.15
CA ILE A 33 6.07 8.05 5.00
C ILE A 33 4.63 8.18 4.55
N ASP A 34 4.05 9.37 4.55
CA ASP A 34 2.62 9.54 4.31
C ASP A 34 2.25 9.08 2.89
N VAL A 35 2.86 9.68 1.87
CA VAL A 35 2.52 9.39 0.46
C VAL A 35 2.97 7.99 0.02
N SER A 36 4.10 7.47 0.52
CA SER A 36 4.59 6.17 0.03
C SER A 36 4.10 4.99 0.84
N ILE A 37 3.86 5.14 2.14
CA ILE A 37 3.41 4.05 2.99
C ILE A 37 1.89 4.06 3.05
N ILE A 38 1.21 5.19 3.24
CA ILE A 38 -0.25 5.20 3.40
C ILE A 38 -0.96 4.93 2.07
N ASP A 39 -0.56 5.56 0.96
CA ASP A 39 -1.22 5.25 -0.33
C ASP A 39 -0.95 3.80 -0.76
N LYS A 40 0.28 3.28 -0.58
CA LYS A 40 0.60 1.90 -0.96
C LYS A 40 0.04 0.84 -0.02
N PHE A 41 -0.12 1.10 1.29
CA PHE A 41 -0.76 0.16 2.20
C PHE A 41 -2.28 0.36 2.33
N GLY A 42 -2.77 1.51 1.88
CA GLY A 42 -4.17 1.88 1.94
C GLY A 42 -4.93 1.38 0.70
N PRO A 43 -5.83 2.20 0.15
CA PRO A 43 -6.80 1.75 -0.85
C PRO A 43 -6.15 1.26 -2.14
N ASP A 44 -5.04 1.85 -2.58
CA ASP A 44 -4.40 1.46 -3.84
C ASP A 44 -3.71 0.09 -3.73
N GLY A 45 -2.99 -0.17 -2.63
CA GLY A 45 -2.36 -1.48 -2.41
C GLY A 45 -3.36 -2.62 -2.28
N ILE A 46 -4.45 -2.38 -1.55
CA ILE A 46 -5.53 -3.36 -1.40
C ILE A 46 -6.23 -3.59 -2.74
N SER A 47 -6.49 -2.52 -3.50
CA SER A 47 -7.10 -2.62 -4.83
C SER A 47 -6.21 -3.39 -5.82
N GLU A 48 -4.90 -3.18 -5.77
CA GLU A 48 -3.95 -3.89 -6.62
C GLU A 48 -3.86 -5.39 -6.28
N LEU A 49 -3.87 -5.72 -4.98
CA LEU A 49 -3.96 -7.11 -4.51
C LEU A 49 -5.25 -7.79 -5.02
N ILE A 50 -6.40 -7.16 -4.82
CA ILE A 50 -7.70 -7.68 -5.28
C ILE A 50 -7.69 -7.85 -6.80
N LYS A 51 -7.17 -6.87 -7.53
CA LYS A 51 -7.05 -6.92 -8.99
C LYS A 51 -6.16 -8.08 -9.44
N TYR A 52 -5.03 -8.30 -8.76
CA TYR A 52 -4.13 -9.41 -9.03
C TYR A 52 -4.81 -10.77 -8.83
N PHE A 53 -5.52 -10.95 -7.73
CA PHE A 53 -6.30 -12.16 -7.47
C PHE A 53 -7.42 -12.36 -8.49
N SER A 54 -8.14 -11.29 -8.83
CA SER A 54 -9.20 -11.32 -9.84
C SER A 54 -8.68 -11.77 -11.20
N LEU A 55 -7.55 -11.20 -11.66
CA LEU A 55 -6.94 -11.60 -12.93
C LEU A 55 -6.48 -13.06 -12.94
N LYS A 56 -5.98 -13.58 -11.82
CA LYS A 56 -5.66 -15.01 -11.68
C LYS A 56 -6.90 -15.88 -11.70
N ALA A 57 -7.96 -15.48 -10.99
CA ALA A 57 -9.22 -16.22 -10.95
C ALA A 57 -9.86 -16.29 -12.34
N VAL A 58 -9.86 -15.20 -13.10
CA VAL A 58 -10.33 -15.17 -14.49
C VAL A 58 -9.50 -16.10 -15.38
N LYS A 59 -8.17 -16.15 -15.21
CA LYS A 59 -7.33 -17.11 -15.95
C LYS A 59 -7.60 -18.57 -15.58
N PHE A 60 -7.99 -18.84 -14.34
CA PHE A 60 -8.38 -20.18 -13.91
C PHE A 60 -9.70 -20.62 -14.56
N GLN A 61 -10.57 -19.65 -14.88
CA GLN A 61 -11.80 -19.88 -15.62
C GLN A 61 -11.51 -19.98 -17.13
N SER A 62 -11.07 -21.16 -17.57
CA SER A 62 -10.69 -21.41 -18.98
C SER A 62 -11.87 -21.39 -19.98
N GLY A 63 -13.11 -21.38 -19.49
CA GLY A 63 -14.31 -21.41 -20.32
C GLY A 63 -14.69 -22.79 -20.88
N TYR A 64 -13.87 -23.82 -20.64
CA TYR A 64 -14.18 -25.17 -21.10
C TYR A 64 -15.22 -25.88 -20.22
N ILE A 65 -16.26 -26.43 -20.86
CA ILE A 65 -17.37 -27.15 -20.18
C ILE A 65 -16.86 -28.32 -19.33
N TYR A 66 -15.83 -29.04 -19.77
CA TYR A 66 -15.29 -30.19 -19.03
C TYR A 66 -14.70 -29.78 -17.66
N GLN A 67 -14.08 -28.59 -17.55
CA GLN A 67 -13.56 -28.11 -16.27
C GLN A 67 -14.68 -27.79 -15.29
N TYR A 68 -15.79 -27.22 -15.76
CA TYR A 68 -16.96 -26.98 -14.92
C TYR A 68 -17.61 -28.28 -14.46
N ALA A 69 -17.76 -29.26 -15.35
CA ALA A 69 -18.30 -30.57 -15.00
C ALA A 69 -17.47 -31.26 -13.91
N PHE A 70 -16.14 -31.18 -14.01
CA PHE A 70 -15.21 -31.70 -13.02
C PHE A 70 -15.35 -31.00 -11.66
N VAL A 71 -15.40 -29.67 -11.65
CA VAL A 71 -15.60 -28.87 -10.42
C VAL A 71 -16.95 -29.17 -9.76
N MET A 72 -18.02 -29.33 -10.56
CA MET A 72 -19.34 -29.70 -10.04
C MET A 72 -19.34 -31.08 -9.38
N LEU A 73 -18.69 -32.08 -9.99
CA LEU A 73 -18.55 -33.41 -9.39
C LEU A 73 -17.78 -33.39 -8.07
N ILE A 74 -16.68 -32.64 -8.00
CA ILE A 74 -15.92 -32.47 -6.76
C ILE A 74 -16.77 -31.81 -5.68
N GLY A 75 -17.45 -30.71 -6.02
CA GLY A 75 -18.32 -29.99 -5.10
C GLY A 75 -19.43 -30.88 -4.54
N PHE A 76 -20.06 -31.67 -5.41
CA PHE A 76 -21.10 -32.62 -5.00
C PHE A 76 -20.56 -33.74 -4.10
N SER A 77 -19.40 -34.31 -4.42
CA SER A 77 -18.75 -35.36 -3.61
C SER A 77 -18.38 -34.85 -2.20
N ILE A 78 -17.80 -33.65 -2.11
CA ILE A 78 -17.46 -33.01 -0.83
C ILE A 78 -18.74 -32.74 -0.02
N LEU A 79 -19.78 -32.21 -0.66
CA LEU A 79 -21.05 -31.90 -0.01
C LEU A 79 -21.72 -33.16 0.54
N LEU A 80 -21.75 -34.25 -0.24
CA LEU A 80 -22.22 -35.55 0.23
C LEU A 80 -21.40 -36.09 1.40
N THR A 81 -20.07 -35.99 1.32
CA THR A 81 -19.17 -36.46 2.37
C THR A 81 -19.40 -35.70 3.68
N LEU A 82 -19.53 -34.38 3.62
CA LEU A 82 -19.85 -33.54 4.79
C LEU A 82 -21.21 -33.85 5.40
N LEU A 83 -22.21 -34.18 4.57
CA LEU A 83 -23.55 -34.55 5.01
C LEU A 83 -23.60 -35.95 5.65
N LEU A 84 -22.79 -36.90 5.15
CA LEU A 84 -22.77 -38.29 5.62
C LEU A 84 -21.89 -38.49 6.85
N VAL A 85 -20.83 -37.68 7.01
CA VAL A 85 -19.90 -37.74 8.15
C VAL A 85 -20.47 -37.02 9.39
N LYS A 86 -21.56 -36.27 9.23
CA LYS A 86 -22.30 -35.60 10.29
C LYS A 86 -23.53 -36.41 10.70
#